data_AF-A0A413UKL5-F1
#
_entry.id   AF-A0A413UKL5-F1
#
_cell.length_a   1.000
_cell.length_b   1.000
_cell.length_c   1.000
_cell.angle_alpha   90.00
_cell.angle_beta   90.00
_cell.angle_gamma   90.00
#
_symmetry.space_group_name_H-M   'P 1'
#
loop_
_entity.id
_entity.type
_entity.pdbx_description
1 polymer ?
#
loop_
_entity_poly.entity_id
_entity_poly.type
_entity_poly.pdbx_seq_one_letter_code
_entity_poly.pdbx_strand_id
1 'polypeptide(L)'
;MRSLRASSSASAVNGFNRARRQSGDVPAEQKGIIPVENNEQQIMTIIGSAGASKGKAFAALACVRERDYEGARALLAEAKEADLAAHAAQTEVITQALSGAENAAAASLLMVHAQDHYMTSQLARDLIEEIVKIFEERDAEAKQA
;
A
#
# COMPACT_ATOMS: atom_id res chain seq x y z
N MET A 1 -67.11 44.45 -33.91
CA MET A 1 -66.53 45.70 -33.38
C MET A 1 -65.02 45.53 -33.26
N ARG A 2 -64.27 46.56 -33.68
CA ARG A 2 -62.81 46.65 -33.82
C ARG A 2 -62.02 46.14 -32.60
N SER A 3 -60.89 45.49 -32.85
CA SER A 3 -59.62 45.88 -32.19
C SER A 3 -58.42 45.48 -33.07
N LEU A 4 -57.78 46.50 -33.63
CA LEU A 4 -56.46 46.46 -34.27
C LEU A 4 -55.41 46.84 -33.23
N ARG A 5 -54.37 46.04 -33.05
CA ARG A 5 -52.99 46.48 -32.71
C ARG A 5 -52.04 45.44 -33.32
N ALA A 6 -51.39 45.78 -34.43
CA ALA A 6 -50.12 46.50 -34.53
C ALA A 6 -48.94 45.51 -34.52
N SER A 7 -48.40 45.33 -35.72
CA SER A 7 -47.08 44.81 -36.01
C SER A 7 -45.99 45.59 -35.27
N SER A 8 -45.02 44.89 -34.70
CA SER A 8 -43.67 45.41 -34.52
C SER A 8 -42.68 44.29 -34.82
N SER A 9 -41.92 44.53 -35.87
CA SER A 9 -40.77 43.77 -36.35
C SER A 9 -39.61 43.85 -35.37
N ALA A 10 -39.08 42.71 -34.94
CA ALA A 10 -37.69 42.62 -34.52
C ALA A 10 -37.05 41.42 -35.25
N SER A 11 -35.96 41.77 -35.91
CA SER A 11 -35.21 41.00 -36.89
C SER A 11 -34.25 40.01 -36.22
N ALA A 12 -33.86 39.03 -37.02
CA ALA A 12 -32.53 38.43 -37.06
C ALA A 12 -32.11 37.43 -35.96
N VAL A 13 -32.01 36.19 -36.44
CA VAL A 13 -30.88 35.28 -36.20
C VAL A 13 -30.86 34.62 -34.82
N ASN A 14 -31.37 33.39 -34.78
CA ASN A 14 -30.44 32.30 -34.49
C ASN A 14 -30.89 31.03 -35.23
N GLY A 15 -30.25 30.81 -36.37
CA GLY A 15 -30.21 29.51 -36.99
C GLY A 15 -29.42 28.55 -36.12
N PHE A 16 -29.59 27.27 -36.44
CA PHE A 16 -28.78 26.17 -35.93
C PHE A 16 -29.16 25.65 -34.54
N ASN A 17 -30.22 24.84 -34.49
CA ASN A 17 -30.08 23.50 -33.90
C ASN A 17 -31.25 22.60 -34.29
N ARG A 18 -31.09 21.88 -35.40
CA ARG A 18 -31.84 20.65 -35.66
C ARG A 18 -30.87 19.55 -36.08
N ALA A 19 -30.79 18.55 -35.22
CA ALA A 19 -30.38 17.17 -35.46
C ALA A 19 -28.95 16.91 -35.98
N ARG A 20 -28.11 16.41 -35.06
CA ARG A 20 -27.31 15.21 -35.33
C ARG A 20 -27.13 14.41 -34.04
N ARG A 21 -28.07 13.51 -33.76
CA ARG A 21 -27.76 12.31 -32.98
C ARG A 21 -26.84 11.47 -33.86
N GLN A 22 -25.56 11.39 -33.50
CA GLN A 22 -24.71 10.27 -33.87
C GLN A 22 -24.05 9.77 -32.59
N SER A 23 -24.62 8.67 -32.09
CA SER A 23 -23.97 7.55 -31.40
C SER A 23 -22.55 7.80 -30.91
N GLY A 24 -22.41 7.88 -29.59
CA GLY A 24 -21.13 7.94 -28.90
C GLY A 24 -21.32 8.55 -27.52
N ASP A 25 -22.25 8.02 -26.74
CA ASP A 25 -22.41 8.39 -25.34
C ASP A 25 -21.11 8.04 -24.60
N VAL A 26 -20.38 9.06 -24.15
CA VAL A 26 -19.53 8.93 -22.97
C VAL A 26 -19.85 10.11 -22.07
N PRO A 27 -20.63 9.92 -20.99
CA PRO A 27 -20.65 10.90 -19.92
C PRO A 27 -19.24 11.02 -19.39
N ALA A 28 -18.70 12.23 -19.35
CA ALA A 28 -17.50 12.53 -18.58
C ALA A 28 -17.85 12.49 -17.09
N GLU A 29 -18.15 11.30 -16.57
CA GLU A 29 -18.24 11.06 -15.14
C GLU A 29 -16.82 10.99 -14.59
N GLN A 30 -16.47 12.04 -13.85
CA GLN A 30 -15.69 11.96 -12.62
C GLN A 30 -14.50 10.97 -12.66
N LYS A 31 -13.43 11.28 -13.40
CA LYS A 31 -12.11 10.66 -13.19
C LYS A 31 -11.47 11.23 -11.91
N GLY A 32 -12.18 11.11 -10.80
CA GLY A 32 -11.85 11.71 -9.51
C GLY A 32 -12.11 10.71 -8.40
N ILE A 33 -11.02 10.11 -7.92
CA ILE A 33 -10.91 9.33 -6.68
C ILE A 33 -11.75 8.04 -6.68
N ILE A 34 -11.08 6.95 -7.01
CA ILE A 34 -11.60 5.57 -6.88
C ILE A 34 -11.73 5.25 -5.38
N PRO A 35 -12.81 4.58 -4.90
CA PRO A 35 -13.03 4.37 -3.47
C PRO A 35 -11.91 3.51 -2.86
N VAL A 36 -11.26 4.03 -1.80
CA VAL A 36 -10.02 3.50 -1.19
C VAL A 36 -10.29 2.55 0.00
N GLU A 37 -11.55 2.42 0.43
CA GLU A 37 -11.90 1.97 1.79
C GLU A 37 -11.48 0.53 2.14
N ASN A 38 -11.36 -0.39 1.17
CA ASN A 38 -10.97 -1.79 1.48
C ASN A 38 -9.45 -1.99 1.59
N ASN A 39 -8.64 -1.08 1.04
CA ASN A 39 -7.18 -1.27 0.97
C ASN A 39 -6.44 -0.62 2.16
N GLU A 40 -7.03 0.39 2.82
CA GLU A 40 -6.33 1.15 3.88
C GLU A 40 -6.03 0.30 5.11
N GLN A 41 -6.97 -0.56 5.53
CA GLN A 41 -6.76 -1.45 6.67
C GLN A 41 -5.63 -2.47 6.42
N GLN A 42 -5.56 -3.03 5.21
CA GLN A 42 -4.49 -3.94 4.81
C GLN A 42 -3.14 -3.21 4.76
N ILE A 43 -3.10 -2.02 4.16
CA ILE A 43 -1.92 -1.15 4.14
C ILE A 43 -1.41 -0.86 5.55
N MET A 44 -2.30 -0.44 6.46
CA MET A 44 -1.92 -0.13 7.84
C MET A 44 -1.43 -1.37 8.58
N THR A 45 -2.03 -2.54 8.29
CA THR A 45 -1.58 -3.83 8.83
C THR A 45 -0.17 -4.16 8.36
N ILE A 46 0.13 -3.97 7.07
CA ILE A 46 1.47 -4.19 6.50
C ILE A 46 2.48 -3.24 7.15
N ILE A 47 2.21 -1.93 7.17
CA ILE A 47 3.12 -0.91 7.73
C ILE A 47 3.39 -1.18 9.22
N GLY A 48 2.34 -1.38 10.01
CA GLY A 48 2.46 -1.59 11.45
C GLY A 48 3.21 -2.87 11.80
N SER A 49 2.86 -3.97 11.14
CA SER A 49 3.49 -5.28 11.38
C SER A 49 4.94 -5.32 10.90
N ALA A 50 5.23 -4.72 9.73
CA ALA A 50 6.59 -4.54 9.23
C ALA A 50 7.45 -3.70 10.19
N GLY A 51 6.91 -2.56 10.66
CA GLY A 51 7.57 -1.68 11.63
C GLY A 51 7.87 -2.40 12.95
N ALA A 52 6.93 -3.18 13.47
CA ALA A 52 7.12 -3.98 14.67
C ALA A 52 8.20 -5.06 14.49
N SER A 53 8.18 -5.78 13.36
CA SER A 53 9.21 -6.77 13.01
C SER A 53 10.59 -6.14 12.96
N LYS A 54 10.74 -5.04 12.22
CA LYS A 54 12.00 -4.29 12.11
C LYS A 54 12.49 -3.80 13.47
N GLY A 55 11.62 -3.20 14.27
CA GLY A 55 11.98 -2.70 15.60
C GLY A 55 12.55 -3.79 16.49
N LYS A 56 11.91 -4.97 16.51
CA LYS A 56 12.37 -6.13 17.27
C LYS A 56 13.67 -6.72 16.74
N ALA A 57 13.85 -6.79 15.43
CA ALA A 57 15.11 -7.22 14.82
C ALA A 57 16.26 -6.30 15.24
N PHE A 58 16.08 -4.97 15.17
CA PHE A 58 17.12 -4.03 15.61
C PHE A 58 17.35 -4.07 17.14
N ALA A 59 16.33 -4.38 17.94
CA ALA A 59 16.52 -4.64 19.37
C ALA A 59 17.35 -5.92 19.60
N ALA A 60 17.13 -6.99 18.84
CA ALA A 60 17.96 -8.20 18.89
C ALA A 60 19.42 -7.90 18.56
N LEU A 61 19.67 -7.06 17.54
CA LEU A 61 21.02 -6.61 17.20
C LEU A 61 21.67 -5.81 18.35
N ALA A 62 20.89 -5.09 19.16
CA ALA A 62 21.40 -4.42 20.34
C ALA A 62 21.82 -5.42 21.44
N CYS A 63 21.05 -6.49 21.66
CA CYS A 63 21.40 -7.56 22.61
C CYS A 63 22.76 -8.23 22.25
N VAL A 64 23.07 -8.39 20.96
CA VAL A 64 24.37 -8.91 20.51
C VAL A 64 25.55 -8.07 21.02
N ARG A 65 25.39 -6.75 21.16
CA ARG A 65 26.47 -5.87 21.67
C ARG A 65 26.85 -6.19 23.11
N GLU A 66 25.88 -6.66 23.88
CA GLU A 66 26.06 -7.09 25.28
C GLU A 66 26.33 -8.61 25.38
N ARG A 67 26.52 -9.30 24.24
CA ARG A 67 26.65 -10.76 24.12
C ARG A 67 25.46 -11.54 24.68
N ASP A 68 24.28 -10.92 24.73
CA ASP A 68 23.04 -11.56 25.12
C ASP A 68 22.38 -12.24 23.91
N TYR A 69 22.88 -13.42 23.55
CA TYR A 69 22.38 -14.18 22.40
C TYR A 69 21.00 -14.81 22.67
N GLU A 70 20.67 -15.10 23.93
CA GLU A 70 19.36 -15.63 24.30
C GLU A 70 18.27 -14.56 24.11
N GLY A 71 18.50 -13.35 24.63
CA GLY A 71 17.61 -12.21 24.41
C GLY A 71 17.49 -11.85 22.92
N ALA A 72 18.61 -11.90 22.17
CA ALA A 72 18.57 -11.69 20.73
C ALA A 72 17.67 -12.70 20.00
N ARG A 73 17.76 -14.00 20.33
CA ARG A 73 16.89 -15.03 19.75
C ARG A 73 15.42 -14.85 20.11
N ALA A 74 15.12 -14.48 21.36
CA ALA A 74 13.75 -14.22 21.79
C ALA A 74 13.13 -13.06 20.98
N LEU A 75 13.87 -11.96 20.82
CA LEU A 75 13.42 -10.81 20.03
C LEU A 75 13.29 -11.13 18.53
N LEU A 76 14.18 -11.95 17.97
CA LEU A 76 14.06 -12.41 16.58
C LEU A 76 12.84 -13.31 16.36
N ALA A 77 12.51 -14.18 17.32
CA ALA A 77 11.28 -14.97 17.26
C ALA A 77 10.05 -14.06 17.26
N GLU A 78 10.00 -13.06 18.14
CA GLU A 78 8.92 -12.08 18.15
C GLU A 78 8.86 -11.21 16.88
N ALA A 79 10.02 -10.92 16.27
CA ALA A 79 10.10 -10.23 14.99
C ALA A 79 9.53 -11.08 13.86
N LYS A 80 9.81 -12.40 13.89
CA LYS A 80 9.28 -13.36 12.92
C LYS A 80 7.76 -13.44 12.97
N GLU A 81 7.16 -13.47 14.15
CA GLU A 81 5.71 -13.45 14.31
C GLU A 81 5.06 -12.20 13.69
N ALA A 82 5.65 -11.01 13.93
CA ALA A 82 5.16 -9.76 13.34
C ALA A 82 5.31 -9.75 11.82
N ASP A 83 6.42 -10.28 11.29
CA ASP A 83 6.63 -10.41 9.85
C ASP A 83 5.61 -11.33 9.18
N LEU A 84 5.24 -12.45 9.81
CA LEU A 84 4.23 -13.36 9.26
C LEU A 84 2.88 -12.66 9.05
N ALA A 85 2.49 -11.77 9.96
CA ALA A 85 1.28 -10.97 9.80
C ALA A 85 1.38 -10.01 8.60
N ALA A 86 2.52 -9.35 8.42
CA ALA A 86 2.75 -8.47 7.27
C ALA A 86 2.81 -9.24 5.94
N HIS A 87 3.48 -10.39 5.93
CA HIS A 87 3.60 -11.28 4.77
C HIS A 87 2.24 -11.82 4.32
N ALA A 88 1.38 -12.22 5.27
CA ALA A 88 0.04 -12.70 4.96
C ALA A 88 -0.79 -11.61 4.27
N ALA A 89 -0.78 -10.38 4.80
CA ALA A 89 -1.47 -9.24 4.20
C ALA A 89 -0.89 -8.89 2.80
N GLN A 90 0.42 -8.92 2.64
CA GLN A 90 1.07 -8.68 1.34
C GLN A 90 0.69 -9.76 0.30
N THR A 91 0.65 -11.03 0.72
CA THR A 91 0.27 -12.17 -0.14
C THR A 91 -1.17 -12.02 -0.61
N GLU A 92 -2.07 -11.57 0.27
CA GLU A 92 -3.47 -11.31 -0.08
C GLU A 92 -3.56 -10.21 -1.15
N VAL A 93 -2.85 -9.09 -0.96
CA VAL A 93 -2.81 -7.98 -1.94
C VAL A 93 -2.33 -8.47 -3.31
N ILE A 94 -1.25 -9.26 -3.36
CA ILE A 94 -0.72 -9.82 -4.63
C ILE A 94 -1.73 -10.77 -5.27
N THR A 95 -2.37 -11.64 -4.47
CA THR A 95 -3.35 -12.60 -4.96
C THR A 95 -4.57 -11.89 -5.56
N GLN A 96 -5.07 -10.87 -4.88
CA GLN A 96 -6.16 -10.04 -5.38
C GLN A 96 -5.76 -9.38 -6.70
N ALA A 97 -4.55 -8.81 -6.80
CA ALA A 97 -4.05 -8.16 -8.02
C ALA A 97 -4.00 -9.11 -9.23
N LEU A 98 -3.62 -10.38 -9.00
CA LEU A 98 -3.55 -11.40 -10.05
C LEU A 98 -4.93 -11.92 -10.49
N SER A 99 -5.94 -11.83 -9.63
CA SER A 99 -7.30 -12.33 -9.92
C SER A 99 -8.09 -11.52 -10.95
N GLY A 100 -7.54 -10.40 -11.44
CA GLY A 100 -8.18 -9.56 -12.45
C GLY A 100 -9.37 -8.75 -11.93
N ALA A 101 -9.58 -8.70 -10.61
CA ALA A 101 -10.52 -7.77 -10.03
C ALA A 101 -10.07 -6.34 -10.36
N GLU A 102 -10.86 -5.61 -11.15
CA GLU A 102 -10.53 -4.28 -11.70
C GLU A 102 -10.19 -3.20 -10.63
N ASN A 103 -10.33 -3.54 -9.35
CA ASN A 103 -10.07 -2.70 -8.18
C ASN A 103 -8.95 -3.23 -7.25
N ALA A 104 -8.34 -4.38 -7.55
CA ALA A 104 -7.58 -5.15 -6.55
C ALA A 104 -6.18 -4.61 -6.21
N ALA A 105 -5.62 -3.71 -7.01
CA ALA A 105 -4.31 -3.11 -6.71
C ALA A 105 -4.10 -1.84 -7.51
N ALA A 106 -4.99 -0.84 -7.38
CA ALA A 106 -4.60 0.49 -7.83
C ALA A 106 -3.34 0.89 -7.04
N ALA A 107 -2.23 1.07 -7.75
CA ALA A 107 -0.93 1.44 -7.18
C ALA A 107 -0.98 2.85 -6.59
N SER A 108 -1.56 2.98 -5.39
CA SER A 108 -1.51 4.21 -4.62
C SER A 108 -0.10 4.39 -4.06
N LEU A 109 0.33 5.65 -3.88
CA LEU A 109 1.60 5.96 -3.21
C LEU A 109 1.69 5.27 -1.84
N LEU A 110 0.55 5.19 -1.14
CA LEU A 110 0.46 4.57 0.17
C LEU A 110 0.65 3.04 0.13
N MET A 111 0.13 2.36 -0.91
CA MET A 111 0.39 0.92 -1.12
C MET A 111 1.85 0.64 -1.43
N VAL A 112 2.47 1.46 -2.30
CA VAL A 112 3.91 1.37 -2.60
C VAL A 112 4.72 1.55 -1.31
N HIS A 113 4.38 2.56 -0.51
CA HIS A 113 5.04 2.82 0.77
C HIS A 113 4.92 1.64 1.76
N ALA A 114 3.75 0.99 1.83
CA ALA A 114 3.56 -0.19 2.65
C ALA A 114 4.46 -1.37 2.21
N GLN A 115 4.54 -1.60 0.89
CA GLN A 115 5.41 -2.64 0.31
C GLN A 115 6.90 -2.34 0.58
N ASP A 116 7.33 -1.08 0.44
CA ASP A 116 8.70 -0.65 0.75
C ASP A 116 9.04 -0.90 2.23
N HIS A 117 8.11 -0.54 3.14
CA HIS A 117 8.28 -0.81 4.56
C HIS A 117 8.41 -2.29 4.85
N TYR A 118 7.56 -3.12 4.26
CA TYR A 118 7.61 -4.55 4.46
C TYR A 118 8.90 -5.17 3.95
N MET A 119 9.24 -4.96 2.67
CA MET A 119 10.41 -5.59 2.06
C MET A 119 11.72 -5.17 2.74
N THR A 120 11.86 -3.89 3.13
CA THR A 120 13.04 -3.43 3.87
C THR A 120 13.10 -3.97 5.30
N SER A 121 11.95 -4.23 5.92
CA SER A 121 11.88 -4.83 7.27
C SER A 121 12.22 -6.32 7.22
N GLN A 122 11.71 -7.05 6.23
CA GLN A 122 12.03 -8.45 6.01
C GLN A 122 13.53 -8.63 5.79
N LEU A 123 14.12 -7.86 4.87
CA LEU A 123 15.57 -7.90 4.61
C LEU A 123 16.38 -7.55 5.86
N ALA A 124 15.97 -6.54 6.63
CA ALA A 124 16.67 -6.18 7.86
C ALA A 124 16.67 -7.33 8.88
N ARG A 125 15.53 -8.01 9.06
CA ARG A 125 15.46 -9.18 9.95
C ARG A 125 16.36 -10.30 9.45
N ASP A 126 16.27 -10.67 8.17
CA ASP A 126 17.04 -11.78 7.60
C ASP A 126 18.56 -11.52 7.76
N LEU A 127 19.02 -10.29 7.50
CA LEU A 127 20.41 -9.91 7.71
C LEU A 127 20.82 -9.92 9.20
N ILE A 128 19.95 -9.42 10.09
CA ILE A 128 20.26 -9.37 11.52
C ILE A 128 20.32 -10.79 12.09
N GLU A 129 19.46 -11.70 11.67
CA GLU A 129 19.51 -13.10 12.10
C GLU A 129 20.86 -13.74 11.77
N GLU A 130 21.38 -13.53 10.56
CA GLU A 130 22.71 -14.01 10.19
C GLU A 130 23.83 -13.32 10.99
N ILE A 131 23.70 -12.00 11.27
CA ILE A 131 24.67 -11.29 12.13
C ILE A 131 24.69 -11.87 13.54
N VAL A 132 23.53 -12.19 14.13
CA VAL A 132 23.46 -12.82 15.47
C VAL A 132 24.21 -14.16 15.45
N LYS A 133 23.94 -15.02 14.45
CA LYS A 133 24.60 -16.33 14.29
C LYS A 133 26.12 -16.19 14.19
N ILE A 134 26.61 -15.30 13.32
CA ILE A 134 28.05 -15.06 13.11
C ILE A 134 28.75 -14.65 14.42
N PHE A 135 28.14 -13.74 15.19
CA PHE A 135 28.73 -13.27 16.44
C PHE A 135 28.69 -14.34 17.54
N GLU A 136 27.60 -15.11 17.62
CA GLU A 136 27.46 -16.20 18.58
C GLU A 136 28.51 -17.30 18.35
N GLU A 137 28.68 -17.73 17.11
CA GLU A 137 29.68 -18.74 16.71
C GLU A 137 31.10 -18.25 17.02
N ARG A 138 31.43 -17.01 16.61
CA ARG A 138 32.75 -16.40 16.88
C ARG A 138 33.06 -16.32 18.37
N ASP A 139 32.10 -15.90 19.19
CA ASP A 139 32.31 -15.76 20.64
C ASP A 139 32.32 -17.13 21.35
N ALA A 140 31.71 -18.16 20.77
CA ALA A 140 31.82 -19.54 21.25
C ALA A 140 33.21 -20.14 20.95
N GLU A 141 33.75 -19.92 19.75
CA GLU A 141 35.11 -20.33 19.37
C GLU A 141 36.18 -19.66 20.25
N ALA A 142 36.04 -18.35 20.51
CA ALA A 142 36.98 -17.60 21.36
C ALA A 142 37.01 -18.08 22.82
N LYS A 143 35.98 -18.79 23.30
CA LYS A 143 35.95 -19.41 24.64
C LYS A 143 36.61 -20.79 24.69
N GLN A 144 36.83 -21.41 23.53
CA GLN A 144 37.43 -22.74 23.39
C GLN A 144 38.94 -22.70 23.12
N ALA A 145 39.46 -21.54 22.70
CA ALA A 145 40.89 -21.25 22.51
C ALA A 145 41.56 -20.79 23.81
#